data_AF-A0A8S2D6P9-F1
#
_entry.id   AF-A0A8S2D6P9-F1
#
_cell.length_a   1.000
_cell.length_b   1.000
_cell.length_c   1.000
_cell.angle_alpha   90.00
_cell.angle_beta   90.00
_cell.angle_gamma   90.00
#
_symmetry.space_group_name_H-M   'P 1'
#
loop_
_entity.id
_entity.type
_entity.pdbx_description
1 polymer ?
#
loop_
_entity_poly.entity_id
_entity_poly.type
_entity_poly.pdbx_seq_one_letter_code
_entity_poly.pdbx_strand_id
1 'polypeptide(L)'
;MLKLLYTNTKAQVRIDGDFSETFDIETGVQQGGIPSPVLFNLLFDFITRKILAEVGVSGVKLAYGNGDFYHSTREAHEDIEILDLIYADD
;
A
#
# COMPACT_ATOMS: atom_id res chain seq x y z
N MET A 1 24.52 -2.51 3.24
CA MET A 1 23.99 -1.84 4.44
C MET A 1 22.56 -2.29 4.73
N LEU A 2 21.61 -2.12 3.81
CA LEU A 2 20.20 -2.51 4.01
C LEU A 2 20.01 -3.99 4.40
N LYS A 3 20.68 -4.92 3.71
CA LYS A 3 20.62 -6.37 4.01
C LYS A 3 20.94 -6.72 5.47
N LEU A 4 21.83 -5.95 6.12
CA LEU A 4 22.21 -6.18 7.51
C LEU A 4 21.08 -5.87 8.49
N LEU A 5 20.14 -4.98 8.14
CA LEU A 5 18.95 -4.67 8.96
C LEU A 5 17.94 -5.82 8.98
N TYR A 6 18.05 -6.73 8.01
CA TYR A 6 17.12 -7.83 7.79
C TYR A 6 17.76 -9.22 7.95
N THR A 7 19.02 -9.28 8.38
CA THR A 7 19.73 -10.56 8.56
C THR A 7 19.60 -11.00 10.01
N ASN A 8 19.12 -12.23 10.24
CA ASN A 8 18.93 -12.82 11.57
C ASN A 8 18.06 -11.96 12.51
N THR A 9 17.08 -11.25 11.94
CA THR A 9 16.16 -10.39 12.70
C THR A 9 15.20 -11.27 13.51
N LYS A 10 15.03 -10.93 14.79
CA LYS A 10 14.10 -11.58 15.71
C LYS A 10 13.05 -10.59 16.19
N ALA A 11 11.86 -11.07 16.51
CA ALA A 11 10.78 -10.24 17.04
C ALA A 11 10.07 -10.91 18.22
N GLN A 12 9.36 -10.08 18.98
CA GLN A 12 8.41 -10.46 20.02
C GLN A 12 7.18 -9.57 19.89
N VAL A 13 6.01 -10.12 20.21
CA VAL A 13 4.75 -9.37 20.23
C VAL A 13 4.36 -9.11 21.68
N ARG A 14 3.93 -7.89 21.97
CA ARG A 14 3.37 -7.56 23.28
C ARG A 14 1.86 -7.82 23.28
N ILE A 15 1.39 -8.66 24.20
CA ILE A 15 -0.02 -9.04 24.37
C ILE A 15 -0.38 -8.87 25.84
N ASP A 16 -1.40 -8.07 26.13
CA ASP A 16 -1.93 -7.83 27.49
C ASP A 16 -0.88 -7.42 28.55
N GLY A 17 0.19 -6.77 28.10
CA GLY A 17 1.27 -6.29 28.96
C GLY A 17 2.50 -7.18 28.96
N ASP A 18 2.37 -8.46 28.59
CA ASP A 18 3.44 -9.45 28.52
C ASP A 18 4.01 -9.59 27.10
N PHE A 19 5.22 -10.14 26.98
CA PHE A 19 5.85 -10.43 25.70
C PHE A 19 5.67 -11.90 25.32
N SER A 20 5.44 -12.16 24.03
CA SER A 20 5.48 -13.49 23.45
C SER A 20 6.87 -14.10 23.52
N GLU A 21 6.96 -15.39 23.21
CA GLU A 21 8.24 -16.00 22.84
C GLU A 21 8.87 -15.29 21.64
N THR A 22 10.20 -15.32 21.59
CA THR A 22 10.97 -14.75 20.48
C THR A 22 10.91 -15.66 19.27
N PHE A 23 10.61 -15.09 18.10
CA PHE A 23 10.62 -15.81 16.83
C PHE A 23 11.51 -15.09 15.79
N ASP A 24 11.98 -15.86 14.81
CA ASP A 24 12.77 -15.35 13.70
C ASP A 24 11.87 -14.70 12.63
N ILE A 25 12.32 -13.57 12.09
CA ILE A 25 11.68 -12.88 10.97
C ILE A 25 12.31 -13.38 9.67
N GLU A 26 11.59 -14.24 8.96
CA GLU A 26 12.06 -14.85 7.71
C GLU A 26 11.54 -14.10 6.46
N THR A 27 10.44 -13.36 6.59
CA THR A 27 9.78 -12.69 5.47
C THR A 27 9.25 -11.31 5.85
N GLY A 28 8.95 -10.51 4.82
CA GLY A 28 8.37 -9.17 4.97
C GLY A 28 9.38 -8.09 5.35
N VAL A 29 8.85 -6.97 5.80
CA VAL A 29 9.62 -5.81 6.28
C VAL A 29 9.35 -5.58 7.77
N GLN A 30 10.30 -5.00 8.50
CA GLN A 30 10.14 -4.72 9.92
C GLN A 30 9.15 -3.56 10.11
N GLN A 31 8.08 -3.77 10.86
CA GLN A 31 7.14 -2.69 11.18
C GLN A 31 7.83 -1.56 11.96
N GLY A 32 7.54 -0.30 11.60
CA GLY A 32 8.19 0.87 12.19
C GLY A 32 9.65 1.08 11.77
N GLY A 33 10.20 0.21 10.92
CA GLY A 33 11.53 0.40 10.35
C GLY A 33 11.56 1.56 9.37
N ILE A 34 12.56 2.44 9.48
CA ILE A 34 12.75 3.59 8.57
C ILE A 34 12.73 3.18 7.07
N PRO A 35 13.40 2.10 6.62
CA PRO A 35 13.36 1.74 5.20
C PRO A 35 12.10 0.96 4.80
N SER A 36 11.30 0.49 5.76
CA SER A 36 10.22 -0.45 5.51
C SER A 36 9.11 0.09 4.60
N PRO A 37 8.64 1.34 4.75
CA PRO A 37 7.65 1.92 3.83
C PRO A 37 8.14 1.95 2.38
N VAL A 38 9.40 2.35 2.17
CA VAL A 38 10.00 2.43 0.83
C VAL A 38 10.13 1.04 0.20
N LEU A 39 10.57 0.05 0.97
CA LEU A 39 10.73 -1.32 0.47
C LEU A 39 9.40 -1.99 0.15
N PHE A 40 8.38 -1.75 0.98
CA PHE A 40 7.04 -2.24 0.75
C PHE A 40 6.47 -1.65 -0.55
N ASN A 41 6.51 -0.32 -0.69
CA ASN A 41 5.99 0.36 -1.88
C ASN A 41 6.71 -0.08 -3.16
N LEU A 42 8.02 -0.28 -3.11
CA LEU A 42 8.78 -0.78 -4.27
C LEU A 42 8.35 -2.18 -4.70
N LEU A 43 8.16 -3.09 -3.75
CA LEU A 43 7.68 -4.44 -4.03
C LEU A 43 6.24 -4.40 -4.56
N PHE A 44 5.39 -3.60 -3.94
CA PHE A 44 3.98 -3.50 -4.32
C PHE A 44 3.81 -2.91 -5.73
N ASP A 45 4.51 -1.81 -6.06
CA ASP A 45 4.51 -1.23 -7.42
C ASP A 45 4.94 -2.27 -8.47
N PHE A 46 5.98 -3.06 -8.18
CA PHE A 46 6.42 -4.12 -9.09
C PHE A 46 5.36 -5.20 -9.31
N ILE A 47 4.70 -5.66 -8.25
CA ILE A 47 3.65 -6.68 -8.32
C ILE A 47 2.43 -6.14 -9.06
N THR A 48 1.95 -4.95 -8.69
CA THR A 48 0.82 -4.27 -9.33
C THR A 48 1.03 -4.13 -10.82
N ARG A 49 2.18 -3.60 -11.27
CA ARG A 49 2.45 -3.43 -12.71
C ARG A 49 2.38 -4.74 -13.49
N LYS A 50 2.88 -5.83 -12.91
CA LYS A 50 2.82 -7.15 -13.55
C LYS A 50 1.39 -7.65 -13.66
N ILE A 51 0.61 -7.56 -12.58
CA ILE A 51 -0.78 -7.99 -12.57
C ILE A 51 -1.60 -7.18 -13.57
N LEU A 52 -1.44 -5.85 -13.59
CA LEU A 52 -2.17 -4.98 -14.52
C LEU A 52 -1.83 -5.30 -15.98
N ALA A 53 -0.57 -5.63 -16.29
CA ALA A 53 -0.16 -6.04 -17.63
C ALA A 53 -0.76 -7.39 -18.05
N GLU A 54 -0.96 -8.33 -17.11
CA GLU A 54 -1.49 -9.66 -17.40
C GLU A 54 -3.02 -9.72 -17.49
N VAL A 55 -3.72 -9.00 -16.61
CA VAL A 55 -5.19 -9.12 -16.48
C VAL A 55 -5.94 -8.20 -17.46
N GLY A 56 -5.28 -7.18 -18.03
CA GLY A 56 -5.91 -6.29 -19.01
C GLY A 56 -7.13 -5.54 -18.45
N VAL A 57 -7.08 -5.16 -17.18
CA VAL A 57 -8.15 -4.45 -16.48
C VAL A 57 -8.25 -2.99 -16.93
N SER A 58 -9.47 -2.54 -17.21
CA SER A 58 -9.85 -1.13 -17.22
C SER A 58 -10.41 -0.82 -15.83
N GLY A 59 -9.95 0.26 -15.22
CA GLY A 59 -10.26 0.61 -13.84
C GLY A 59 -11.75 0.91 -13.59
N VAL A 60 -12.05 1.47 -12.42
CA VAL A 60 -13.40 1.98 -12.15
C VAL A 60 -13.50 3.42 -12.67
N LYS A 61 -14.56 3.71 -13.43
CA LYS A 61 -14.86 5.08 -13.87
C LYS A 61 -15.42 5.90 -12.70
N LEU A 62 -14.72 6.97 -12.35
CA LEU A 62 -15.19 8.01 -11.45
C LEU A 62 -15.71 9.18 -12.29
N ALA A 63 -17.02 9.38 -12.26
CA ALA A 63 -17.65 10.59 -12.79
C ALA A 63 -17.65 11.66 -11.68
N TYR A 64 -17.11 12.84 -11.98
CA TYR A 64 -17.12 13.96 -11.04
C TYR A 64 -17.71 15.24 -11.67
N GLY A 65 -18.36 16.06 -10.84
CA GLY A 65 -18.91 17.35 -11.23
C GLY A 65 -17.94 18.48 -10.87
N ASN A 66 -17.87 19.51 -11.70
CA ASN A 66 -16.89 20.59 -11.58
C ASN A 66 -17.31 21.69 -10.57
N GLY A 67 -17.82 21.29 -9.40
CA GLY A 67 -18.33 22.20 -8.38
C GLY A 67 -17.90 21.82 -6.96
N ASP A 68 -17.78 22.81 -6.08
CA ASP A 68 -17.49 22.59 -4.66
C ASP A 68 -18.55 21.66 -4.03
N PHE A 69 -18.17 20.87 -3.02
CA PHE A 69 -19.00 19.84 -2.37
C PHE A 69 -20.43 20.28 -1.98
N TYR A 70 -20.65 21.59 -1.84
CA TYR A 70 -21.92 22.22 -1.45
C TYR A 70 -22.74 22.78 -2.62
N HIS A 71 -22.15 22.99 -3.79
CA HIS A 71 -22.77 23.67 -4.95
C HIS A 71 -22.75 22.85 -6.25
N SER A 72 -22.42 21.56 -6.18
CA SER A 72 -22.37 20.71 -7.38
C SER A 72 -23.76 20.53 -8.00
N THR A 73 -23.96 21.05 -9.22
CA THR A 73 -25.02 20.60 -10.12
C THR A 73 -24.69 19.19 -10.60
N ARG A 74 -25.73 18.35 -10.80
CA ARG A 74 -25.64 16.93 -11.21
C ARG A 74 -25.13 16.69 -12.64
N GLU A 75 -24.37 17.62 -13.20
CA GLU A 75 -23.77 17.45 -14.51
C GLU A 75 -22.39 16.82 -14.32
N ALA A 76 -22.29 15.53 -14.62
CA ALA A 76 -21.02 14.84 -14.73
C ALA A 76 -20.29 15.40 -15.95
N HIS A 77 -19.14 16.05 -15.72
CA HIS A 77 -18.41 16.73 -16.79
C HIS A 77 -17.17 15.97 -17.24
N GLU A 78 -16.62 15.06 -16.42
CA GLU A 78 -15.45 14.24 -16.79
C GLU A 78 -15.46 12.85 -16.12
N ASP A 79 -15.02 11.84 -16.88
CA ASP A 79 -14.78 10.47 -16.41
C ASP A 79 -13.27 10.28 -16.20
N ILE A 80 -12.86 9.85 -15.00
CA ILE A 80 -11.49 9.39 -14.72
C ILE A 80 -11.52 7.89 -14.48
N GLU A 81 -10.63 7.12 -15.12
CA GLU A 81 -10.44 5.70 -14.79
C GLU A 81 -9.46 5.55 -13.63
N ILE A 82 -9.96 5.12 -12.48
CA ILE A 82 -9.16 4.76 -11.31
C ILE A 82 -8.86 3.27 -11.39
N LEU A 83 -7.64 2.94 -11.78
CA LEU A 83 -7.21 1.55 -11.97
C LEU A 83 -6.68 0.92 -10.68
N ASP A 84 -5.87 1.65 -9.94
CA ASP A 84 -5.33 1.22 -8.66
C ASP A 84 -5.06 2.46 -7.79
N LEU A 85 -5.46 2.38 -6.52
CA LEU A 85 -5.20 3.39 -5.50
C LEU A 85 -3.87 3.05 -4.82
N ILE A 86 -2.80 2.98 -5.64
CA ILE A 86 -1.49 2.38 -5.31
C ILE A 86 -0.86 2.96 -4.02
N TYR A 87 -1.32 4.13 -3.57
CA TYR A 87 -0.74 4.87 -2.44
C TYR A 87 -1.79 5.49 -1.50
N ALA A 88 -3.01 4.95 -1.44
CA ALA A 88 -4.09 5.53 -0.60
C ALA A 88 -3.98 5.21 0.90
N ASP A 89 -2.83 4.75 1.37
CA ASP A 89 -2.61 4.29 2.77
C ASP A 89 -1.95 5.37 3.65
N ASP A 90 -2.03 6.64 3.25
CA ASP A 90 -1.64 7.83 4.06
C ASP A 90 -2.85 8.47 4.77
#